data_AF-A0A6Q2ZFK3-F1
#
_entry.id   AF-A0A6Q2ZFK3-F1
#
_cell.length_a   1.000
_cell.length_b   1.000
_cell.length_c   1.000
_cell.angle_alpha   90.00
_cell.angle_beta   90.00
_cell.angle_gamma   90.00
#
_symmetry.space_group_name_H-M   'P 1'
#
loop_
_entity.id
_entity.type
_entity.pdbx_description
1 polymer ?
#
loop_
_entity_poly.entity_id
_entity_poly.type
_entity_poly.pdbx_seq_one_letter_code
_entity_poly.pdbx_strand_id
1 'polypeptide(L)'
;MKDMCKMLNIKQRFHVPYRPQAAGFVERQNHFLKELIAKQIAQPKIQWIDALPTVLTVIRATPSRATGISPYKLMTGRAMWLPIDPEVKPADLGPLLFSTQHTVLKQIQNRLKVQYALATLRNAQSHIQSLKVVLLKETLTRLFCVLQTLCVLQTFQCSVSIPGSLQQG
;
A
#
# COMPACT_ATOMS: atom_id res chain seq x y z
N MET A 1 -11.40 5.05 -32.15
CA MET A 1 -10.43 4.49 -31.16
C MET A 1 -9.79 3.18 -31.65
N LYS A 2 -10.57 2.23 -32.18
CA LYS A 2 -10.03 0.98 -32.78
C LYS A 2 -9.00 1.25 -33.89
N ASP A 3 -9.23 2.26 -34.72
CA ASP A 3 -8.33 2.58 -35.84
C ASP A 3 -6.99 3.15 -35.36
N MET A 4 -7.01 3.98 -34.31
CA MET A 4 -5.80 4.48 -33.66
C MET A 4 -4.98 3.36 -33.01
N CYS A 5 -5.64 2.39 -32.36
CA CYS A 5 -4.96 1.23 -31.80
C CYS A 5 -4.31 0.35 -32.88
N LYS A 6 -4.95 0.20 -34.05
CA LYS A 6 -4.36 -0.53 -35.19
C LYS A 6 -3.12 0.18 -35.74
N MET A 7 -3.17 1.51 -35.89
CA MET A 7 -2.02 2.29 -36.36
C MET A 7 -0.82 2.21 -35.41
N LEU A 8 -1.06 2.23 -34.09
CA LEU A 8 -0.02 2.14 -33.06
C LEU A 8 0.37 0.70 -32.70
N ASN A 9 -0.20 -0.29 -33.39
CA ASN A 9 -0.02 -1.72 -33.11
C ASN A 9 -0.31 -2.12 -31.64
N ILE A 10 -1.31 -1.48 -31.02
CA ILE A 10 -1.72 -1.71 -29.63
C ILE A 10 -2.87 -2.72 -29.58
N LYS A 11 -2.65 -3.86 -28.89
CA LYS A 11 -3.70 -4.84 -28.63
C LYS A 11 -4.55 -4.42 -27.42
N GLN A 12 -5.75 -3.91 -27.68
CA GLN A 12 -6.69 -3.54 -26.63
C GLN A 12 -7.24 -4.79 -25.91
N ARG A 13 -7.21 -4.78 -24.58
CA ARG A 13 -7.82 -5.81 -23.72
C ARG A 13 -8.90 -5.18 -22.86
N PHE A 14 -10.06 -5.82 -22.79
CA PHE A 14 -11.17 -5.38 -21.96
C PHE A 14 -11.34 -6.33 -20.78
N HIS A 15 -11.73 -5.78 -19.63
CA HIS A 15 -12.14 -6.59 -18.49
C HIS A 15 -13.56 -7.13 -18.71
N VAL A 16 -13.85 -8.27 -18.11
CA VAL A 16 -15.19 -8.88 -18.15
C VAL A 16 -16.15 -7.98 -17.35
N PRO A 17 -17.34 -7.65 -17.90
CA PRO A 17 -18.34 -6.88 -17.16
C PRO A 17 -18.71 -7.57 -15.84
N TYR A 18 -19.03 -6.77 -14.81
CA TYR A 18 -19.38 -7.22 -13.46
C TYR A 18 -18.29 -8.04 -12.73
N ARG A 19 -17.03 -8.02 -13.19
CA ARG A 19 -15.90 -8.66 -12.51
C ARG A 19 -14.80 -7.66 -12.13
N PRO A 20 -15.04 -6.77 -11.15
CA PRO A 20 -14.08 -5.73 -10.74
C PRO A 20 -12.74 -6.30 -10.24
N GLN A 21 -12.75 -7.54 -9.72
CA GLN A 21 -11.56 -8.28 -9.31
C GLN A 21 -10.50 -8.38 -10.43
N ALA A 22 -10.92 -8.43 -11.70
CA ALA A 22 -10.01 -8.50 -12.85
C ALA A 22 -9.19 -7.21 -13.04
N ALA A 23 -9.67 -6.07 -12.53
CA ALA A 23 -9.02 -4.76 -12.58
C ALA A 23 -8.53 -4.28 -11.20
N GLY A 24 -8.56 -5.13 -10.18
CA GLY A 24 -8.37 -4.73 -8.78
C GLY A 24 -7.00 -4.12 -8.46
N PHE A 25 -5.96 -4.35 -9.26
CA PHE A 25 -4.69 -3.62 -9.12
C PHE A 25 -4.83 -2.15 -9.52
N VAL A 26 -5.42 -1.89 -10.69
CA VAL A 26 -5.65 -0.53 -11.21
C VAL A 26 -6.61 0.23 -10.29
N GLU A 27 -7.67 -0.42 -9.83
CA GLU A 27 -8.63 0.19 -8.90
C GLU A 27 -7.97 0.62 -7.58
N ARG A 28 -7.12 -0.23 -6.99
CA ARG A 28 -6.38 0.09 -5.76
C ARG A 28 -5.42 1.26 -5.95
N GLN A 29 -4.69 1.30 -7.08
CA GLN A 29 -3.79 2.41 -7.38
C GLN A 29 -4.56 3.71 -7.62
N ASN A 30 -5.70 3.64 -8.32
CA ASN A 30 -6.56 4.80 -8.55
C ASN A 30 -7.18 5.31 -7.25
N HIS A 31 -7.58 4.42 -6.34
CA HIS A 31 -8.05 4.80 -5.01
C HIS A 31 -6.96 5.53 -4.22
N PHE A 32 -5.74 4.99 -4.21
CA PHE A 32 -4.59 5.62 -3.55
C PHE A 32 -4.28 7.01 -4.13
N LEU A 33 -4.31 7.15 -5.45
CA LEU A 33 -4.12 8.43 -6.12
C LEU A 33 -5.19 9.45 -5.68
N LYS A 34 -6.47 9.05 -5.67
CA LYS A 34 -7.57 9.90 -5.23
C LYS A 34 -7.43 10.33 -3.77
N GLU A 35 -7.04 9.42 -2.87
CA GLU A 35 -6.82 9.75 -1.46
C GLU A 35 -5.69 10.76 -1.27
N LEU A 36 -4.59 10.62 -2.02
CA LEU A 36 -3.49 11.59 -1.94
C LEU A 36 -3.91 12.96 -2.46
N ILE A 37 -4.66 13.01 -3.56
CA ILE A 37 -5.20 14.27 -4.10
C ILE A 37 -6.16 14.91 -3.08
N ALA A 38 -7.07 14.14 -2.49
CA ALA A 38 -8.00 14.63 -1.47
C ALA A 38 -7.25 15.24 -0.26
N LYS A 39 -6.17 14.59 0.19
CA LYS A 39 -5.31 15.11 1.27
C LYS A 39 -4.61 16.42 0.91
N GLN A 40 -4.32 16.66 -0.36
CA GLN A 40 -3.71 17.92 -0.81
C GLN A 40 -4.72 19.05 -0.88
N ILE A 41 -5.91 18.77 -1.39
CA ILE A 41 -6.99 19.76 -1.53
C ILE A 41 -7.54 20.16 -0.15
N ALA A 42 -7.40 19.31 0.86
CA ALA A 42 -7.73 19.64 2.25
C ALA A 42 -6.89 20.82 2.79
N GLN A 43 -5.74 21.14 2.19
CA GLN A 43 -4.99 22.36 2.51
C GLN A 43 -5.63 23.56 1.83
N PRO A 44 -5.86 24.68 2.54
CA PRO A 44 -6.55 25.83 1.98
C PRO A 44 -5.78 26.38 0.76
N LYS A 45 -6.51 26.63 -0.33
CA LYS A 45 -6.07 27.30 -1.58
C LYS A 45 -5.35 26.44 -2.65
N ILE A 46 -5.54 25.12 -2.70
CA ILE A 46 -4.94 24.28 -3.76
C ILE A 46 -6.03 23.62 -4.61
N GLN A 47 -6.03 23.90 -5.92
CA GLN A 47 -6.86 23.19 -6.88
C GLN A 47 -6.27 21.80 -7.18
N TRP A 48 -7.13 20.84 -7.54
CA TRP A 48 -6.69 19.46 -7.81
C TRP A 48 -5.67 19.37 -8.95
N ILE A 49 -5.75 20.29 -9.93
CA ILE A 49 -4.84 20.37 -11.09
C ILE A 49 -3.42 20.68 -10.62
N ASP A 50 -3.26 21.65 -9.71
CA ASP A 50 -1.96 22.06 -9.18
C ASP A 50 -1.37 21.04 -8.20
N ALA A 51 -2.23 20.28 -7.53
CA ALA A 51 -1.83 19.19 -6.63
C ALA A 51 -1.31 17.96 -7.40
N LEU A 52 -1.81 17.72 -8.61
CA LEU A 52 -1.57 16.48 -9.34
C LEU A 52 -0.07 16.19 -9.62
N PRO A 53 0.76 17.14 -10.10
CA PRO A 53 2.19 16.89 -10.32
C PRO A 53 2.93 16.53 -9.04
N THR A 54 2.55 17.18 -7.93
CA THR A 54 3.13 16.94 -6.60
C THR A 54 2.80 15.51 -6.14
N VAL A 55 1.54 15.11 -6.25
CA VAL A 55 1.09 13.75 -5.88
C VAL A 55 1.77 12.68 -6.73
N LEU A 56 1.83 12.87 -8.05
CA LEU A 56 2.48 11.91 -8.95
C LEU A 56 3.98 11.74 -8.65
N THR A 57 4.65 12.83 -8.28
CA THR A 57 6.06 12.80 -7.87
C THR A 57 6.23 11.95 -6.60
N VAL A 58 5.36 12.12 -5.61
CA VAL A 58 5.37 11.30 -4.39
C VAL A 58 5.14 9.83 -4.70
N ILE A 59 4.14 9.49 -5.55
CA ILE A 59 3.87 8.10 -5.93
C ILE A 59 5.07 7.46 -6.63
N ARG A 60 5.73 8.21 -7.53
CA ARG A 60 6.90 7.72 -8.29
C ARG A 60 8.12 7.50 -7.41
N ALA A 61 8.33 8.33 -6.40
CA ALA A 61 9.47 8.24 -5.50
C ALA A 61 9.25 7.27 -4.33
N THR A 62 8.01 7.06 -3.91
CA THR A 62 7.70 6.18 -2.76
C THR A 62 7.93 4.72 -3.13
N PRO A 63 8.72 3.95 -2.37
CA PRO A 63 8.87 2.52 -2.59
C PRO A 63 7.54 1.79 -2.38
N SER A 64 7.18 0.92 -3.33
CA SER A 64 6.02 0.05 -3.14
C SER A 64 6.32 -0.97 -2.06
N ARG A 65 5.34 -1.27 -1.21
CA ARG A 65 5.50 -2.26 -0.15
C ARG A 65 5.83 -3.66 -0.67
N ALA A 66 5.24 -4.06 -1.80
CA ALA A 66 5.40 -5.41 -2.32
C ALA A 66 6.83 -5.67 -2.84
N THR A 67 7.45 -4.66 -3.45
CA THR A 67 8.76 -4.78 -4.10
C THR A 67 9.87 -4.09 -3.32
N GLY A 68 9.57 -3.21 -2.37
CA GLY A 68 10.55 -2.36 -1.69
C GLY A 68 11.22 -1.31 -2.60
N ILE A 69 10.84 -1.26 -3.88
CA ILE A 69 11.46 -0.44 -4.91
C ILE A 69 10.47 0.62 -5.37
N SER A 70 10.95 1.85 -5.62
CA SER A 70 10.10 2.93 -6.13
C SER A 70 9.79 2.73 -7.62
N PRO A 71 8.59 3.10 -8.09
CA PRO A 71 8.23 2.96 -9.51
C PRO A 71 9.22 3.65 -10.45
N TYR A 72 9.76 4.81 -10.05
CA TYR A 72 10.78 5.51 -10.84
C TYR A 72 12.06 4.69 -10.98
N LYS A 73 12.53 4.07 -9.88
CA LYS A 73 13.72 3.21 -9.88
C LYS A 73 13.49 1.93 -10.69
N LEU A 74 12.27 1.40 -10.67
CA LEU A 74 11.90 0.25 -11.50
C LEU A 74 12.00 0.55 -12.99
N MET A 75 11.58 1.75 -13.42
CA MET A 75 11.54 2.14 -14.83
C MET A 75 12.91 2.60 -15.36
N THR A 76 13.69 3.31 -14.54
CA THR A 76 14.93 3.97 -14.97
C THR A 76 16.21 3.32 -14.43
N GLY A 77 16.09 2.42 -13.45
CA GLY A 77 17.22 1.84 -12.72
C GLY A 77 17.89 2.79 -11.72
N ARG A 78 17.50 4.07 -11.66
CA ARG A 78 18.11 5.10 -10.81
C ARG A 78 17.16 5.59 -9.73
N ALA A 79 17.69 6.11 -8.63
CA ALA A 79 16.88 6.79 -7.63
C ALA A 79 16.30 8.09 -8.21
N MET A 80 15.06 8.41 -7.86
CA MET A 80 14.43 9.67 -8.26
C MET A 80 15.04 10.80 -7.45
N TRP A 81 15.52 11.85 -8.11
CA TRP A 81 15.90 13.07 -7.40
C TRP A 81 14.64 13.77 -6.90
N LEU A 82 14.60 14.04 -5.60
CA LEU A 82 13.56 14.85 -4.99
C LEU A 82 14.19 16.13 -4.43
N PRO A 83 13.46 17.26 -4.47
CA PRO A 83 13.90 18.48 -3.80
C PRO A 83 14.15 18.35 -2.28
N ILE A 84 13.71 17.25 -1.65
CA ILE A 84 13.98 16.95 -0.25
C ILE A 84 15.40 16.44 0.01
N ASP A 85 16.05 15.88 -1.02
CA ASP A 85 17.32 15.19 -0.89
C ASP A 85 18.45 16.22 -0.74
N PRO A 86 19.18 16.22 0.38
CA PRO A 86 20.15 17.27 0.69
C PRO A 86 21.47 17.16 -0.09
N GLU A 87 21.73 16.04 -0.80
CA GLU A 87 23.08 15.68 -1.26
C GLU A 87 23.35 15.86 -2.76
N VAL A 88 22.34 16.16 -3.58
CA VAL A 88 22.55 16.23 -5.04
C VAL A 88 22.85 17.67 -5.47
N LYS A 89 24.06 17.88 -6.00
CA LYS A 89 24.49 19.18 -6.53
C LYS A 89 23.65 19.53 -7.77
N PRO A 90 23.17 20.77 -7.89
CA PRO A 90 22.38 21.22 -9.06
C PRO A 90 23.16 21.15 -10.38
N ALA A 91 24.48 20.90 -10.36
CA ALA A 91 25.30 20.72 -11.55
C ALA A 91 25.00 19.42 -12.32
N ASP A 92 24.48 18.37 -11.66
CA ASP A 92 24.13 17.09 -12.30
C ASP A 92 22.72 17.09 -12.90
N LEU A 93 21.94 18.12 -12.57
CA LEU A 93 20.57 18.35 -13.01
C LEU A 93 20.63 19.44 -14.08
N GLY A 94 20.62 19.05 -15.35
CA GLY A 94 20.78 19.98 -16.48
C GLY A 94 19.90 21.24 -16.42
N PRO A 95 20.17 22.25 -17.28
CA PRO A 95 19.74 23.65 -17.14
C PRO A 95 18.21 23.91 -17.03
N LEU A 96 17.36 22.90 -17.20
CA LEU A 96 15.91 22.98 -17.13
C LEU A 96 15.32 23.15 -15.71
N LEU A 97 16.12 23.01 -14.64
CA LEU A 97 15.66 23.14 -13.26
C LEU A 97 15.97 24.50 -12.60
N PHE A 98 16.75 25.37 -13.25
CA PHE A 98 17.36 26.54 -12.60
C PHE A 98 16.44 27.77 -12.47
N SER A 99 15.26 27.80 -13.10
CA SER A 99 14.46 29.03 -13.20
C SER A 99 13.45 29.27 -12.07
N THR A 100 13.30 28.35 -11.11
CA THR A 100 12.28 28.52 -10.05
C THR A 100 12.80 29.38 -8.91
N GLN A 101 12.14 30.51 -8.68
CA GLN A 101 12.37 31.40 -7.53
C GLN A 101 12.45 30.60 -6.22
N HIS A 102 13.45 30.94 -5.39
CA HIS A 102 13.89 30.20 -4.21
C HIS A 102 12.79 29.96 -3.15
N THR A 103 11.74 30.79 -3.13
CA THR A 103 10.55 30.69 -2.27
C THR A 103 9.58 29.60 -2.74
N VAL A 104 9.34 29.51 -4.05
CA VAL A 104 8.43 28.50 -4.64
C VAL A 104 9.01 27.10 -4.46
N LEU A 105 10.33 26.94 -4.67
CA LEU A 105 11.03 25.68 -4.41
C LEU A 105 10.94 25.24 -2.94
N LYS A 106 11.11 26.16 -1.99
CA LYS A 106 10.95 25.86 -0.55
C LYS A 106 9.52 25.41 -0.21
N GLN A 107 8.52 26.03 -0.82
CA GLN A 107 7.12 25.67 -0.62
C GLN A 107 6.82 24.28 -1.20
N ILE A 108 7.33 23.99 -2.40
CA ILE A 108 7.21 22.67 -3.05
C ILE A 108 7.96 21.61 -2.23
N GLN A 109 9.18 21.91 -1.77
CA GLN A 109 9.96 21.06 -0.89
C GLN A 109 9.15 20.69 0.34
N ASN A 110 8.65 21.68 1.09
CA ASN A 110 7.88 21.45 2.31
C ASN A 110 6.63 20.58 2.06
N ARG A 111 5.90 20.85 0.96
CA ARG A 111 4.75 20.03 0.55
C ARG A 111 5.16 18.60 0.23
N LEU A 112 6.24 18.40 -0.51
CA LEU A 112 6.77 17.07 -0.83
C LEU A 112 7.26 16.33 0.43
N LYS A 113 7.91 17.01 1.39
CA LYS A 113 8.41 16.38 2.62
C LYS A 113 7.29 15.75 3.42
N VAL A 114 6.24 16.54 3.69
CA VAL A 114 5.08 16.08 4.46
C VAL A 114 4.42 14.90 3.76
N GLN A 115 4.27 14.95 2.45
CA GLN A 115 3.53 13.96 1.68
C GLN A 115 4.30 12.65 1.50
N TYR A 116 5.61 12.75 1.26
CA TYR A 116 6.49 11.58 1.23
C TYR A 116 6.51 10.88 2.59
N ALA A 117 6.61 11.64 3.69
CA ALA A 117 6.53 11.08 5.04
C ALA A 117 5.17 10.39 5.33
N LEU A 118 4.06 10.99 4.92
CA LEU A 118 2.74 10.37 5.06
C LEU A 118 2.59 9.09 4.21
N ALA A 119 3.19 9.05 3.02
CA ALA A 119 3.18 7.88 2.15
C ALA A 119 4.02 6.72 2.70
N THR A 120 5.22 7.01 3.22
CA THR A 120 6.07 6.01 3.87
C THR A 120 5.44 5.46 5.15
N LEU A 121 4.85 6.33 5.98
CA LEU A 121 4.12 5.94 7.19
C LEU A 121 2.92 5.03 6.86
N ARG A 122 2.15 5.33 5.80
CA ARG A 122 1.05 4.46 5.35
C ARG A 122 1.56 3.09 4.95
N ASN A 123 2.66 3.03 4.19
CA ASN A 123 3.28 1.78 3.78
C ASN A 123 3.71 0.95 5.00
N ALA A 124 4.31 1.59 6.01
CA ALA A 124 4.67 0.97 7.28
C ALA A 124 3.45 0.52 8.11
N GLN A 125 2.42 1.35 8.26
CA GLN A 125 1.19 1.02 9.01
C GLN A 125 0.45 -0.17 8.40
N SER A 126 0.39 -0.28 7.07
CA SER A 126 -0.20 -1.44 6.41
C SER A 126 0.55 -2.73 6.77
N HIS A 127 1.87 -2.65 7.00
CA HIS A 127 2.68 -3.79 7.42
C HIS A 127 2.31 -4.23 8.84
N ILE A 128 2.18 -3.28 9.76
CA ILE A 128 1.71 -3.54 11.13
C ILE A 128 0.29 -4.10 11.15
N GLN A 129 -0.63 -3.59 10.33
CA GLN A 129 -2.00 -4.15 10.21
C GLN A 129 -1.98 -5.60 9.72
N SER A 130 -1.18 -5.93 8.69
CA SER A 130 -1.07 -7.32 8.23
C SER A 130 -0.44 -8.24 9.27
N LEU A 131 0.57 -7.76 10.02
CA LEU A 131 1.18 -8.53 11.11
C LEU A 131 0.20 -8.74 12.25
N LYS A 132 -0.60 -7.72 12.61
CA LYS A 132 -1.68 -7.85 13.60
C LYS A 132 -2.69 -8.93 13.18
N VAL A 133 -3.07 -8.99 11.91
CA VAL A 133 -4.00 -10.03 11.39
C VAL A 133 -3.37 -11.43 11.43
N VAL A 134 -2.10 -11.57 11.06
CA VAL A 134 -1.39 -12.86 11.11
C VAL A 134 -1.22 -13.33 12.55
N LEU A 135 -0.76 -12.46 13.44
CA LEU A 135 -0.61 -12.76 14.87
C LEU A 135 -1.95 -13.08 15.54
N LEU A 136 -3.04 -12.35 15.22
CA LEU A 136 -4.39 -12.68 15.69
C LEU A 136 -4.88 -14.05 15.18
N LYS A 137 -4.58 -14.41 13.94
CA LYS A 137 -4.92 -15.74 13.40
C LYS A 137 -4.14 -16.85 14.10
N GLU A 138 -2.84 -16.69 14.29
CA GLU A 138 -2.02 -17.71 14.97
C GLU A 138 -2.41 -17.87 16.44
N THR A 139 -2.70 -16.78 17.17
CA THR A 139 -3.12 -16.85 18.57
C THR A 139 -4.51 -17.49 18.71
N LEU A 140 -5.46 -17.14 17.84
CA LEU A 140 -6.78 -17.79 17.81
C LEU A 140 -6.69 -19.28 17.45
N THR A 141 -5.83 -19.64 16.50
CA THR A 141 -5.64 -21.05 16.12
C THR A 141 -5.03 -21.87 17.26
N ARG A 142 -4.05 -21.31 17.98
CA ARG A 142 -3.46 -21.95 19.17
C ARG A 142 -4.45 -22.06 20.34
N LEU A 143 -5.23 -21.01 20.62
CA LEU A 143 -6.27 -21.05 21.65
C LEU A 143 -7.36 -22.07 21.35
N PHE A 144 -7.80 -22.15 20.09
CA PHE A 144 -8.78 -23.14 19.65
C PHE A 144 -8.24 -24.57 19.85
N CYS A 145 -6.96 -24.80 19.51
CA CYS A 145 -6.32 -26.10 19.71
C CYS A 145 -6.23 -26.49 21.20
N VAL A 146 -5.86 -25.56 22.09
CA VAL A 146 -5.76 -25.82 23.54
C VAL A 146 -7.13 -26.12 24.16
N LEU A 147 -8.16 -25.35 23.77
CA LEU A 147 -9.55 -25.59 24.21
C LEU A 147 -10.06 -26.96 23.75
N GLN A 148 -9.73 -27.35 22.52
CA GLN A 148 -10.14 -28.65 21.97
C GLN A 148 -9.43 -29.81 22.68
N THR A 149 -8.14 -29.67 23.03
CA THR A 149 -7.43 -30.68 23.85
C THR A 149 -7.95 -30.79 25.28
N LEU A 150 -8.32 -29.68 25.92
CA LEU A 150 -8.92 -29.69 27.26
C LEU A 150 -10.31 -30.36 27.26
N CYS A 151 -11.11 -30.12 26.21
CA CYS A 151 -12.40 -30.77 26.03
C CYS A 151 -12.27 -32.31 25.86
N VAL A 152 -11.26 -32.78 25.13
CA VAL A 152 -10.96 -34.21 24.98
C VAL A 152 -10.47 -34.83 26.31
N LEU A 153 -9.71 -34.09 27.12
CA LEU A 153 -9.29 -34.54 28.46
C LEU A 153 -10.45 -34.60 29.46
N GLN A 154 -11.40 -33.64 29.42
CA GLN A 154 -12.58 -33.65 30.28
C GLN A 154 -13.55 -34.79 29.95
N THR A 155 -13.70 -35.14 28.66
CA THR A 155 -14.51 -36.31 28.25
C THR A 155 -13.84 -37.64 28.62
N PHE A 156 -12.51 -37.70 28.65
CA PHE A 156 -11.77 -38.86 29.17
C PHE A 156 -11.89 -39.01 30.70
N GLN A 157 -11.89 -37.93 31.47
CA GLN A 157 -12.09 -38.02 32.92
C GLN A 157 -13.53 -38.40 33.31
N CYS A 158 -14.54 -38.06 32.51
CA CYS A 158 -15.92 -38.50 32.74
C CYS A 158 -16.15 -39.99 32.40
N SER A 159 -15.39 -40.58 31.49
CA SER A 159 -15.54 -42.00 31.11
C SER A 159 -14.85 -42.98 32.07
N VAL A 160 -13.87 -42.51 32.87
CA VAL A 160 -13.18 -43.33 33.89
C VAL A 160 -13.92 -43.36 35.23
N SER A 161 -14.89 -42.46 35.47
CA SER A 161 -15.64 -42.36 36.75
C SER A 161 -17.02 -43.05 36.75
N ILE A 162 -17.27 -44.04 35.88
CA ILE A 162 -18.48 -44.88 35.98
C ILE A 162 -18.12 -46.18 36.71
N PRO A 163 -18.30 -46.31 38.04
CA PRO A 163 -18.23 -47.59 38.71
C PRO A 163 -19.51 -48.39 38.44
N GLY A 164 -19.33 -49.68 38.16
CA GLY A 164 -20.38 -50.57 37.70
C GLY A 164 -21.48 -50.86 38.71
N SER A 165 -22.67 -51.11 38.17
CA SER A 165 -23.75 -51.83 38.85
C SER A 165 -24.49 -52.70 37.83
N LEU A 166 -23.88 -53.84 37.47
CA LEU A 166 -24.58 -54.96 36.86
C LEU A 166 -23.89 -56.29 37.26
N GLN A 167 -24.39 -56.90 38.35
CA GLN A 167 -24.37 -58.36 38.61
C GLN A 167 -25.79 -58.69 39.10
N GLN A 168 -26.61 -59.40 38.29
CA GLN A 168 -26.84 -60.86 38.30
C GLN A 168 -27.54 -61.35 39.58
N GLY A 169 -28.71 -61.99 39.42
CA GLY A 169 -29.42 -62.74 40.48
C GLY A 169 -30.90 -62.39 40.59
#